data_AF-A0AAW7CAL5-F1
#
_entry.id   AF-A0AAW7CAL5-F1
#
_cell.length_a   1.000
_cell.length_b   1.000
_cell.length_c   1.000
_cell.angle_alpha   90.00
_cell.angle_beta   90.00
_cell.angle_gamma   90.00
#
_symmetry.space_group_name_H-M   'P 1'
#
loop_
_entity.id
_entity.type
_entity.pdbx_description
1 polymer ?
#
loop_
_entity_poly.entity_id
_entity_poly.type
_entity_poly.pdbx_seq_one_letter_code
_entity_poly.pdbx_strand_id
1 'polypeptide(L)' 'MGVTSDPSSRLAETSDSVVHIPSATKYRRPGEIESRQPLSSLFDQSVHLFFDAVCLKIAGQQKSGDEAALSRHSNLE' A
#
# COMPACT_ATOMS: atom_id res chain seq x y z
N MET A 1 -12.67 -0.86 0.36
CA MET A 1 -11.54 0.05 0.58
C MET A 1 -10.60 -0.03 -0.61
N GLY A 2 -10.33 1.08 -1.28
CA GLY A 2 -9.37 1.17 -2.39
C GLY A 2 -8.07 1.84 -1.95
N VAL A 3 -6.94 1.41 -2.49
CA VAL A 3 -5.62 2.04 -2.27
C VAL A 3 -5.12 2.55 -3.62
N THR A 4 -4.85 3.84 -3.73
CA THR A 4 -4.57 4.48 -5.02
C THR A 4 -3.67 5.70 -4.86
N SER A 5 -2.94 6.05 -5.91
CA SER A 5 -2.25 7.33 -6.04
C SER A 5 -3.10 8.44 -6.64
N ASP A 6 -4.22 8.07 -7.28
CA ASP A 6 -5.17 9.00 -7.89
C ASP A 6 -6.54 8.93 -7.19
N PRO A 7 -6.87 9.91 -6.33
CA PRO A 7 -8.15 9.95 -5.64
C PRO A 7 -9.33 10.25 -6.57
N SER A 8 -9.08 10.65 -7.82
CA SER A 8 -10.10 10.81 -8.87
C SER A 8 -10.27 9.57 -9.76
N SER A 9 -9.57 8.47 -9.45
CA SER A 9 -9.68 7.24 -10.23
C SER A 9 -11.03 6.55 -10.03
N ARG A 10 -11.46 5.78 -11.05
CA ARG A 10 -12.66 4.93 -10.94
C ARG A 10 -12.62 3.97 -9.74
N LEU A 11 -11.43 3.51 -9.35
CA LEU A 11 -11.23 2.69 -8.15
C LEU A 11 -11.65 3.45 -6.89
N ALA A 12 -11.27 4.73 -6.78
CA ALA A 12 -11.64 5.59 -5.66
C ALA A 12 -13.16 5.83 -5.64
N GLU A 13 -13.76 6.14 -6.79
CA GLU A 13 -15.20 6.38 -6.92
C GLU A 13 -16.07 5.19 -6.49
N THR A 14 -15.62 3.96 -6.76
CA THR A 14 -16.38 2.75 -6.42
C THR A 14 -16.03 2.15 -5.06
N SER A 15 -15.15 2.78 -4.28
CA SER A 15 -14.71 2.26 -2.99
C SER A 15 -15.43 2.96 -1.83
N ASP A 16 -15.87 2.19 -0.82
CA ASP A 16 -16.49 2.76 0.39
C ASP A 16 -15.53 3.67 1.21
N SER A 17 -14.23 3.43 1.06
CA SER A 17 -13.15 4.19 1.68
C SER A 17 -11.91 4.14 0.82
N VAL A 18 -11.11 5.21 0.87
CA VAL A 18 -9.91 5.36 0.03
C VAL A 18 -8.70 5.65 0.91
N VAL A 19 -7.64 4.89 0.71
CA VAL A 19 -6.29 5.22 1.19
C VAL A 19 -5.53 5.84 0.02
N HIS A 20 -5.26 7.14 0.12
CA HIS A 20 -4.46 7.85 -0.86
C HIS A 20 -2.97 7.68 -0.52
N ILE A 21 -2.21 7.09 -1.43
CA ILE A 21 -0.75 6.98 -1.35
C ILE A 21 -0.15 8.06 -2.27
N PRO A 22 0.44 9.15 -1.72
CA PRO A 22 0.99 10.21 -2.55
C PRO A 22 2.18 9.70 -3.37
N SER A 23 2.04 9.68 -4.69
CA SER A 23 3.11 9.30 -5.62
C SER A 23 2.86 9.90 -7.00
N ALA A 24 3.92 10.00 -7.81
CA ALA A 24 3.76 10.31 -9.23
C ALA A 24 2.89 9.24 -9.91
N THR A 25 1.93 9.67 -10.73
CA THR A 25 1.29 8.78 -11.68
C THR A 25 2.11 8.74 -12.98
N LYS A 26 1.78 7.82 -13.90
CA LYS A 26 2.41 7.80 -15.24
C LYS A 26 2.18 9.11 -16.03
N TYR A 27 1.21 9.93 -15.62
CA TYR A 27 0.86 11.18 -16.29
C TYR A 27 1.58 12.40 -15.70
N ARG A 28 2.20 12.28 -14.53
CA ARG A 28 2.97 13.36 -13.86
C ARG A 28 2.22 14.70 -13.87
N ARG A 29 0.97 14.67 -13.39
CA ARG A 29 0.08 15.84 -13.43
C ARG A 29 0.58 16.94 -12.48
N PRO A 30 0.24 18.22 -12.75
CA PRO A 30 0.54 19.30 -11.81
C PRO A 30 0.00 19.01 -10.41
N GLY A 31 0.84 19.18 -9.39
CA GLY A 31 0.48 18.90 -7.99
C GLY A 31 0.72 17.46 -7.53
N GLU A 32 1.14 16.55 -8.41
CA GLU A 32 1.62 15.22 -8.00
C GLU A 32 3.00 15.31 -7.34
N ILE A 33 3.31 14.32 -6.50
CA ILE A 33 4.63 14.17 -5.89
C ILE A 33 5.66 13.96 -7.02
N GLU A 34 6.71 14.77 -7.03
CA GLU A 34 7.82 14.56 -7.95
C GLU A 34 8.58 13.27 -7.61
N SER A 35 8.86 12.46 -8.63
CA SER A 35 9.71 11.28 -8.49
C SER A 35 10.60 11.11 -9.70
N ARG A 36 11.89 10.87 -9.44
CA ARG A 36 12.87 10.44 -10.47
C ARG A 36 12.69 8.98 -10.87
N GLN A 37 11.88 8.23 -10.13
CA GLN A 37 11.66 6.82 -10.38
C GLN A 37 10.78 6.64 -11.62
N PRO A 38 10.96 5.53 -12.35
CA PRO A 38 10.17 5.26 -13.55
C PRO A 38 8.73 4.91 -13.18
N LEU A 39 7.78 5.34 -14.02
CA LEU A 39 6.37 4.89 -14.00
C LEU A 39 5.75 4.92 -12.58
N SER A 40 5.20 3.78 -12.13
CA SER A 40 4.53 3.59 -10.83
C SER A 40 5.49 3.18 -9.71
N SER A 41 6.81 3.12 -9.93
CA SER A 41 7.70 2.51 -8.94
C SER A 41 7.65 3.15 -7.56
N LEU A 42 7.43 4.48 -7.47
CA LEU A 42 7.24 5.13 -6.17
C LEU A 42 5.96 4.64 -5.48
N PHE A 43 4.86 4.48 -6.23
CA PHE A 43 3.62 3.95 -5.70
C PHE A 43 3.81 2.52 -5.19
N ASP A 44 4.42 1.66 -6.02
CA ASP A 44 4.62 0.23 -5.71
C ASP A 44 5.45 0.03 -4.44
N GLN A 45 6.51 0.82 -4.26
CA GLN A 45 7.32 0.80 -3.04
C GLN A 45 6.56 1.35 -1.83
N SER A 46 5.85 2.47 -2.02
CA SER A 46 5.12 3.12 -0.93
C SER A 46 3.96 2.27 -0.43
N VAL A 47 3.26 1.58 -1.34
CA VAL A 47 2.15 0.69 -0.96
C VAL A 47 2.65 -0.57 -0.23
N HIS A 48 3.81 -1.10 -0.61
CA HIS A 48 4.46 -2.18 0.13
C HIS A 48 4.79 -1.75 1.57
N LEU A 49 5.50 -0.63 1.74
CA LEU A 49 5.84 -0.11 3.08
C LEU A 49 4.60 0.22 3.92
N PHE A 50 3.56 0.77 3.29
CA PHE A 50 2.29 1.03 3.96
C PHE A 50 1.66 -0.26 4.49
N PHE A 51 1.59 -1.31 3.69
CA PHE A 51 1.02 -2.58 4.13
C PHE A 51 1.88 -3.31 5.14
N ASP A 52 3.21 -3.21 5.08
CA ASP A 52 4.09 -3.70 6.14
C ASP A 52 3.79 -3.02 7.47
N ALA A 53 3.62 -1.69 7.47
CA ALA A 53 3.25 -0.94 8.67
C ALA A 53 1.85 -1.33 9.20
N VAL A 54 0.89 -1.60 8.32
CA VAL A 54 -0.43 -2.12 8.70
C VAL A 54 -0.31 -3.51 9.34
N CYS A 55 0.47 -4.40 8.73
CA CYS A 55 0.76 -5.73 9.27
C CYS A 55 1.41 -5.64 10.67
N LEU A 56 2.42 -4.78 10.84
CA LEU A 56 3.07 -4.54 12.13
C LEU A 56 2.09 -4.00 13.17
N LYS A 57 1.20 -3.08 12.80
CA LYS A 57 0.17 -2.55 13.70
C LYS A 57 -0.81 -3.63 14.14
N ILE A 58 -1.27 -4.45 13.19
CA ILE A 58 -2.16 -5.58 13.47
C ILE A 58 -1.46 -6.61 14.36
N ALA A 59 -0.20 -6.95 14.08
CA ALA A 59 0.61 -7.85 14.89
C ALA A 59 0.92 -7.27 16.28
N GLY A 60 1.05 -5.96 16.44
CA GLY A 60 1.17 -5.34 17.77
C GLY A 60 -0.13 -5.40 18.59
N GLN A 61 -1.29 -5.47 17.92
CA GLN A 61 -2.60 -5.58 18.56
C GLN A 61 -2.96 -7.04 18.89
N GLN A 62 -2.57 -7.98 18.03
CA GLN A 62 -2.71 -9.40 18.27
C GLN A 62 -1.50 -9.86 19.08
N LYS A 63 -1.66 -10.37 20.31
CA LYS A 63 -0.53 -10.92 21.10
C LYS A 63 0.18 -12.13 20.46
N SER A 64 -0.11 -12.45 19.20
CA SER A 64 0.56 -13.46 18.39
C SER A 64 1.95 -12.95 17.98
N GLY A 65 2.98 -13.49 18.63
CA GLY A 65 4.37 -13.26 18.23
C GLY A 65 4.78 -14.05 16.99
N ASP A 66 6.06 -13.98 16.66
CA ASP A 66 6.68 -14.57 15.47
C ASP A 66 6.39 -16.08 15.32
N GLU A 67 6.30 -16.83 16.42
CA GLU A 67 5.98 -18.27 16.39
C GLU A 67 4.58 -18.57 15.81
N ALA A 68 3.60 -17.71 16.08
CA ALA A 68 2.26 -17.87 15.52
C ALA A 68 2.20 -17.44 14.05
N ALA A 69 3.06 -16.52 13.61
CA ALA A 69 3.23 -16.22 12.20
C ALA A 69 3.90 -17.40 11.47
N LEU A 70 4.96 -17.97 12.05
CA LEU A 70 5.67 -19.15 11.55
C LEU A 70 4.75 -20.36 11.38
N SER A 71 3.90 -20.66 12.36
CA SER A 71 2.98 -21.80 12.27
C SER A 71 1.90 -21.67 11.19
N ARG A 72 1.64 -20.44 10.73
CA ARG A 72 0.70 -20.12 9.64
C ARG A 72 1.40 -19.90 8.30
N HIS A 73 2.73 -19.90 8.28
CA HIS A 73 3.49 -19.85 7.04
C HIS A 73 3.32 -21.17 6.30
N SER A 74 2.72 -21.13 5.10
CA SER A 74 2.64 -22.32 4.26
C SER A 74 4.03 -22.66 3.75
N ASN A 75 4.46 -23.91 3.90
CA ASN A 75 5.76 -24.39 3.44
C ASN A 75 5.78 -24.73 1.94
N LEU A 76 4.95 -24.03 1.15
CA LEU A 76 4.82 -24.20 -0.29
C LEU A 76 5.85 -23.32 -1.00
N GLU A 77 7.13 -23.65 -0.79
CA GLU A 77 8.25 -23.14 -1.61
C GLU A 77 8.61 -24.14 -2.71
#